data_AF-A0A9E4EAA7-F1
#
_entry.id   AF-A0A9E4EAA7-F1
#
_cell.length_a   1.000
_cell.length_b   1.000
_cell.length_c   1.000
_cell.angle_alpha   90.00
_cell.angle_beta   90.00
_cell.angle_gamma   90.00
#
_symmetry.space_group_name_H-M   'P 1'
#
loop_
_entity.id
_entity.type
_entity.pdbx_description
1 polymer ?
#
loop_
_entity_poly.entity_id
_entity_poly.type
_entity_poly.pdbx_seq_one_letter_code
_entity_poly.pdbx_strand_id
1 'polypeptide(L)'
;MLKALDEGITFWDTAEGYGSQPHLGEAVRQIPREEVVIQTKTGAKDYEGAKATRSLQEMQTDYLDVLLLHGIASPEDLVSREGALDAFREAKAAGKIRVIGCSTHIYTGSVMDAVIDHPELEVILTTANKEGKMLEGGPFNRHLEYIERAYSLGKGISIMKVIVAGDIPEADMPEWIAWGFNLETAHAINLGISDYPHITLDVGLARASARRRLIQRKAA
;
A
#
# COMPACT_ATOMS: atom_id res chain seq x y z
N MET A 1 11.30 11.92 3.93
CA MET A 1 11.90 10.71 3.35
C MET A 1 13.18 10.30 4.08
N LEU A 2 14.29 11.03 3.98
CA LEU A 2 15.55 10.63 4.65
C LEU A 2 15.40 10.45 6.17
N LYS A 3 14.78 11.41 6.87
CA LYS A 3 14.46 11.26 8.30
C LYS A 3 13.57 10.04 8.61
N ALA A 4 12.69 9.65 7.69
CA ALA A 4 11.86 8.46 7.87
C ALA A 4 12.72 7.19 7.79
N LEU A 5 13.66 7.14 6.84
CA LEU A 5 14.64 6.05 6.74
C LEU A 5 15.54 5.96 7.97
N ASP A 6 16.04 7.10 8.46
CA ASP A 6 16.87 7.16 9.68
C ASP A 6 16.15 6.57 10.90
N GLU A 7 14.81 6.66 10.94
CA GLU A 7 13.99 6.08 12.01
C GLU A 7 13.57 4.62 11.75
N GLY A 8 13.96 4.06 10.60
CA GLY A 8 13.71 2.68 10.19
C GLY A 8 12.48 2.47 9.30
N ILE A 9 11.90 3.52 8.71
CA ILE A 9 10.81 3.41 7.75
C ILE A 9 11.38 3.15 6.35
N THR A 10 11.27 1.89 5.91
CA THR A 10 11.82 1.42 4.62
C THR A 10 10.77 1.16 3.55
N PHE A 11 9.47 1.23 3.86
CA PHE A 11 8.39 1.07 2.88
C PHE A 11 7.79 2.43 2.53
N TRP A 12 7.91 2.83 1.26
CA TRP A 12 7.47 4.14 0.77
C TRP A 12 6.40 3.98 -0.31
N ASP A 13 5.21 4.52 -0.07
CA ASP A 13 4.09 4.54 -1.02
C ASP A 13 3.92 5.92 -1.67
N THR A 14 3.63 5.93 -2.96
CA THR A 14 3.38 7.14 -3.76
C THR A 14 2.41 6.83 -4.91
N ALA A 15 2.10 7.80 -5.78
CA ALA A 15 1.35 7.58 -7.02
C ALA A 15 1.67 8.68 -8.05
N GLU A 16 1.47 8.40 -9.34
CA GLU A 16 1.74 9.37 -10.43
C GLU A 16 0.94 10.67 -10.30
N GLY A 17 -0.24 10.63 -9.67
CA GLY A 17 -1.09 11.80 -9.47
C GLY A 17 -0.80 12.61 -8.20
N TYR A 18 0.10 12.16 -7.32
CA TYR A 18 0.30 12.80 -6.02
C TYR A 18 1.28 13.96 -6.05
N GLY A 19 2.11 14.09 -7.10
CA GLY A 19 3.22 15.04 -7.14
C GLY A 19 4.38 14.70 -6.19
N SER A 20 4.30 13.58 -5.46
CA SER A 20 5.32 13.14 -4.50
C SER A 20 6.49 12.39 -5.12
N GLN A 21 6.36 11.86 -6.34
CA GLN A 21 7.40 11.07 -6.99
C GLN A 21 8.73 11.81 -7.20
N PRO A 22 8.77 13.08 -7.67
CA PRO A 22 10.02 13.83 -7.76
C PRO A 22 10.73 14.04 -6.42
N HIS A 23 9.97 14.26 -5.34
CA HIS A 23 10.52 14.40 -4.00
C HIS A 23 11.10 13.08 -3.47
N LEU A 24 10.43 11.96 -3.79
CA LEU A 24 10.94 10.63 -3.49
C LEU A 24 12.24 10.38 -4.27
N GLY A 25 12.28 10.72 -5.56
CA GLY A 25 13.47 10.57 -6.40
C GLY A 25 14.68 11.31 -5.84
N GLU A 26 14.48 12.52 -5.32
CA GLU A 26 15.59 13.24 -4.69
C GLU A 26 16.12 12.56 -3.42
N ALA A 27 15.25 11.90 -2.66
CA ALA A 27 15.69 11.11 -1.51
C ALA A 27 16.42 9.84 -1.94
N VAL A 28 15.91 9.15 -2.97
CA VAL A 28 16.51 7.91 -3.51
C VAL A 28 17.94 8.13 -4.00
N ARG A 29 18.25 9.29 -4.61
CA ARG A 29 19.62 9.62 -5.06
C ARG A 29 20.65 9.70 -3.94
N GLN A 30 20.20 9.84 -2.70
CA GLN A 30 21.06 10.06 -1.54
C GLN A 30 21.29 8.78 -0.71
N ILE A 31 20.70 7.65 -1.12
CA ILE A 31 20.75 6.38 -0.39
C ILE A 31 21.00 5.21 -1.36
N PRO A 32 21.51 4.07 -0.87
CA PRO A 32 21.48 2.83 -1.65
C PRO A 32 20.02 2.45 -1.95
N ARG A 33 19.71 2.24 -3.24
CA ARG A 33 18.33 2.06 -3.71
C ARG A 33 17.65 0.85 -3.05
N GLU A 34 18.42 -0.18 -2.71
CA GLU A 34 17.97 -1.42 -2.06
C GLU A 34 17.58 -1.27 -0.58
N GLU A 35 17.89 -0.14 0.07
CA GLU A 35 17.50 0.10 1.46
C GLU A 35 15.99 0.33 1.64
N VAL A 36 15.29 0.65 0.54
CA VAL A 36 13.87 0.98 0.56
C VAL A 36 13.08 0.14 -0.44
N VAL A 37 11.84 -0.19 -0.04
CA VAL A 37 10.82 -0.78 -0.90
C VAL A 37 9.90 0.35 -1.35
N ILE A 38 9.81 0.57 -2.66
CA ILE A 38 8.95 1.60 -3.24
C ILE A 38 7.72 0.96 -3.87
N GLN A 39 6.55 1.37 -3.39
CA GLN A 39 5.26 1.11 -4.01
C GLN A 39 4.75 2.37 -4.72
N THR A 40 4.35 2.22 -5.97
CA THR A 40 3.66 3.29 -6.70
C THR A 40 2.45 2.75 -7.45
N LYS A 41 1.64 3.65 -7.99
CA LYS A 41 0.37 3.34 -8.65
C LYS A 41 0.19 4.21 -9.89
N THR A 42 -0.40 3.63 -10.92
CA THR A 42 -0.85 4.36 -12.10
C THR A 42 -2.36 4.18 -12.31
N GLY A 43 -3.02 5.26 -12.74
CA GLY A 43 -4.43 5.25 -13.15
C GLY A 43 -4.64 4.83 -14.60
N ALA A 44 -3.58 4.43 -15.30
CA ALA A 44 -3.66 3.94 -16.67
C ALA A 44 -4.65 2.77 -16.79
N LYS A 45 -5.40 2.77 -17.89
CA LYS A 45 -6.41 1.76 -18.18
C LYS A 45 -6.02 0.81 -19.31
N ASP A 46 -5.12 1.25 -20.18
CA ASP A 46 -4.67 0.50 -21.34
C ASP A 46 -3.13 0.40 -21.38
N TYR A 47 -2.65 -0.35 -22.35
CA TYR A 47 -1.24 -0.62 -22.56
C TYR A 47 -0.43 0.67 -22.78
N GLU A 48 -0.90 1.55 -23.66
CA GLU A 48 -0.19 2.79 -24.01
C GLU A 48 -0.09 3.73 -22.80
N GLY A 49 -1.17 3.89 -22.02
CA GLY A 49 -1.15 4.67 -20.80
C GLY A 49 -0.18 4.11 -19.76
N ALA A 50 -0.16 2.78 -19.57
CA ALA A 50 0.72 2.13 -18.60
C ALA A 50 2.20 2.16 -19.05
N LYS A 51 2.46 2.09 -20.35
CA LYS A 51 3.80 2.22 -20.93
C LYS A 51 4.32 3.65 -20.88
N ALA A 52 3.43 4.64 -20.96
CA ALA A 52 3.76 6.06 -20.87
C ALA A 52 3.98 6.55 -19.43
N THR A 53 3.88 5.66 -18.43
CA THR A 53 4.16 5.98 -17.03
C THR A 53 5.54 6.63 -16.88
N ARG A 54 5.60 7.71 -16.12
CA ARG A 54 6.86 8.44 -15.86
C ARG A 54 7.47 8.11 -14.52
N SER A 55 6.87 7.18 -13.79
CA SER A 55 7.23 6.81 -12.41
C SER A 55 8.73 6.56 -12.21
N LEU A 56 9.37 5.76 -13.08
CA LEU A 56 10.81 5.48 -13.00
C LEU A 56 11.66 6.74 -13.23
N GLN A 57 11.27 7.58 -14.19
CA GLN A 57 11.95 8.84 -14.50
C GLN A 57 11.80 9.86 -13.37
N GLU A 58 10.59 10.04 -12.85
CA GLU A 58 10.29 11.00 -11.79
C GLU A 58 10.93 10.60 -10.46
N MET A 59 10.94 9.30 -10.14
CA MET A 59 11.61 8.77 -8.95
C MET A 59 13.10 8.44 -9.19
N GLN A 60 13.61 8.64 -10.40
CA GLN A 60 15.03 8.52 -10.76
C GLN A 60 15.65 7.20 -10.30
N THR A 61 14.93 6.11 -10.58
CA THR A 61 15.31 4.74 -10.24
C THR A 61 15.15 3.85 -11.47
N ASP A 62 15.96 2.81 -11.57
CA ASP A 62 15.89 1.85 -12.68
C ASP A 62 14.79 0.81 -12.49
N TYR A 63 14.32 0.63 -11.26
CA TYR A 63 13.26 -0.33 -10.94
C TYR A 63 12.28 0.15 -9.84
N LEU A 64 11.08 -0.41 -9.88
CA LEU A 64 10.02 -0.33 -8.87
C LEU A 64 9.91 -1.66 -8.13
N ASP A 65 9.73 -1.62 -6.81
CA ASP A 65 9.48 -2.84 -6.05
C ASP A 65 8.05 -3.32 -6.28
N VAL A 66 7.07 -2.40 -6.22
CA VAL A 66 5.65 -2.70 -6.45
C VAL A 66 5.02 -1.64 -7.36
N LEU A 67 4.38 -2.08 -8.45
CA LEU A 67 3.50 -1.23 -9.26
C LEU A 67 2.05 -1.69 -9.16
N LEU A 68 1.18 -0.77 -8.79
CA LEU A 68 -0.25 -1.03 -8.59
C LEU A 68 -1.11 -0.46 -9.74
N LEU A 69 -2.11 -1.24 -10.16
CA LEU A 69 -3.32 -0.67 -10.78
C LEU A 69 -4.04 0.20 -9.74
N HIS A 70 -4.17 1.49 -10.02
CA HIS A 70 -4.72 2.44 -9.05
C HIS A 70 -6.26 2.41 -9.06
N GLY A 71 -6.82 2.04 -7.92
CA GLY A 71 -8.23 2.17 -7.58
C GLY A 71 -9.15 1.34 -8.45
N ILE A 72 -9.02 0.02 -8.32
CA ILE A 72 -10.00 -0.91 -8.87
C ILE A 72 -11.33 -0.69 -8.15
N ALA A 73 -12.36 -0.34 -8.93
CA ALA A 73 -13.68 0.03 -8.41
C ALA A 73 -14.77 -1.02 -8.62
N SER A 74 -14.56 -1.94 -9.56
CA SER A 74 -15.46 -3.07 -9.82
C SER A 74 -14.70 -4.24 -10.47
N PRO A 75 -15.26 -5.46 -10.50
CA PRO A 75 -14.70 -6.55 -11.30
C PRO A 75 -14.58 -6.19 -12.79
N GLU A 76 -15.55 -5.47 -13.35
CA GLU A 76 -15.53 -5.03 -14.74
C GLU A 76 -14.44 -4.00 -14.99
N ASP A 77 -14.18 -3.11 -14.04
CA ASP A 77 -13.05 -2.18 -14.10
C ASP A 77 -11.73 -2.96 -14.14
N LEU A 78 -11.54 -3.98 -13.29
CA LEU A 78 -10.35 -4.84 -13.35
C LEU A 78 -10.19 -5.50 -14.72
N VAL A 79 -11.25 -6.14 -15.24
CA VAL A 79 -11.25 -6.79 -16.55
C VAL A 79 -10.92 -5.79 -17.67
N SER A 80 -11.45 -4.57 -17.59
CA SER A 80 -11.20 -3.54 -18.60
C SER A 80 -9.74 -3.07 -18.66
N ARG A 81 -8.93 -3.36 -17.63
CA ARG A 81 -7.53 -2.93 -17.50
C ARG A 81 -6.51 -4.01 -17.89
N GLU A 82 -6.95 -5.07 -18.56
CA GLU A 82 -6.06 -6.14 -19.04
C GLU A 82 -4.89 -5.59 -19.88
N GLY A 83 -5.15 -4.60 -20.74
CA GLY A 83 -4.09 -3.96 -21.53
C GLY A 83 -3.03 -3.25 -20.67
N ALA A 84 -3.41 -2.67 -19.52
CA ALA A 84 -2.44 -2.11 -18.59
C ALA A 84 -1.59 -3.22 -17.93
N LEU A 85 -2.19 -4.39 -17.65
CA LEU A 85 -1.45 -5.55 -17.15
C LEU A 85 -0.47 -6.09 -18.19
N ASP A 86 -0.80 -6.06 -19.49
CA ASP A 86 0.16 -6.41 -20.55
C ASP A 86 1.44 -5.55 -20.49
N ALA A 87 1.30 -4.24 -20.30
CA ALA A 87 2.45 -3.35 -20.13
C ALA A 87 3.22 -3.66 -18.84
N PHE A 88 2.53 -4.03 -17.76
CA PHE A 88 3.18 -4.42 -16.50
C PHE A 88 3.96 -5.73 -16.64
N ARG A 89 3.43 -6.70 -17.39
CA ARG A 89 4.13 -7.97 -17.71
C ARG A 89 5.41 -7.70 -18.46
N GLU A 90 5.37 -6.85 -19.49
CA GLU A 90 6.58 -6.46 -20.24
C GLU A 90 7.59 -5.74 -19.34
N ALA A 91 7.15 -4.80 -18.51
CA ALA A 91 8.03 -4.10 -17.58
C ALA A 91 8.63 -5.02 -16.51
N LYS A 92 7.86 -6.00 -16.00
CA LYS A 92 8.36 -7.04 -15.08
C LYS A 92 9.37 -7.94 -15.76
N ALA A 93 9.11 -8.39 -16.99
CA ALA A 93 10.05 -9.18 -17.79
C ALA A 93 11.34 -8.41 -18.10
N ALA A 94 11.25 -7.09 -18.27
CA ALA A 94 12.41 -6.20 -18.46
C ALA A 94 13.14 -5.83 -17.14
N GLY A 95 12.70 -6.35 -15.98
CA GLY A 95 13.31 -6.07 -14.67
C GLY A 95 13.01 -4.69 -14.09
N LYS A 96 12.10 -3.93 -14.71
CA LYS A 96 11.71 -2.57 -14.28
C LYS A 96 10.71 -2.57 -13.13
N ILE A 97 9.97 -3.66 -12.94
CA ILE A 97 9.02 -3.86 -11.85
C ILE A 97 9.30 -5.24 -11.26
N ARG A 98 9.28 -5.37 -9.93
CA ARG A 98 9.43 -6.68 -9.27
C ARG A 98 8.08 -7.34 -9.01
N VAL A 99 7.11 -6.59 -8.52
CA VAL A 99 5.79 -7.09 -8.09
C VAL A 99 4.67 -6.29 -8.72
N ILE A 100 3.65 -7.00 -9.21
CA ILE A 100 2.43 -6.41 -9.74
C ILE A 100 1.35 -6.47 -8.67
N GLY A 101 0.57 -5.41 -8.53
CA GLY A 101 -0.55 -5.40 -7.59
C GLY A 101 -1.67 -4.46 -7.99
N CYS A 102 -2.58 -4.23 -7.06
CA CYS A 102 -3.65 -3.25 -7.22
C CYS A 102 -3.92 -2.53 -5.90
N SER A 103 -4.64 -1.41 -5.98
CA SER A 103 -5.33 -0.88 -4.82
C SER A 103 -6.84 -0.92 -4.99
N THR A 104 -7.57 -1.33 -3.96
CA THR A 104 -9.02 -1.11 -3.82
C THR A 104 -9.20 0.00 -2.79
N HIS A 105 -9.90 1.09 -3.13
CA HIS A 105 -10.06 2.20 -2.17
C HIS A 105 -11.13 1.85 -1.15
N ILE A 106 -12.35 2.29 -1.39
CA ILE A 106 -13.46 2.12 -0.46
C ILE A 106 -14.18 0.79 -0.63
N TYR A 107 -13.87 0.01 -1.67
CA TYR A 107 -14.69 -1.12 -2.09
C TYR A 107 -14.36 -2.44 -1.40
N THR A 108 -15.39 -3.16 -0.98
CA THR A 108 -15.32 -4.56 -0.52
C THR A 108 -16.17 -5.49 -1.40
N GLY A 109 -16.40 -6.74 -0.97
CA GLY A 109 -17.29 -7.68 -1.65
C GLY A 109 -16.69 -8.19 -2.95
N SER A 110 -17.46 -8.12 -4.04
CA SER A 110 -17.06 -8.65 -5.35
C SER A 110 -15.75 -8.04 -5.87
N VAL A 111 -15.43 -6.79 -5.50
CA VAL A 111 -14.14 -6.18 -5.83
C VAL A 111 -13.00 -6.91 -5.15
N MET A 112 -13.15 -7.24 -3.86
CA MET A 112 -12.14 -7.99 -3.11
C MET A 112 -12.00 -9.41 -3.64
N ASP A 113 -13.11 -10.10 -3.95
CA ASP A 113 -13.05 -11.41 -4.61
C ASP A 113 -12.23 -11.35 -5.91
N ALA A 114 -12.56 -10.39 -6.79
CA ALA A 114 -11.91 -10.26 -8.08
C ALA A 114 -10.40 -10.00 -7.96
N VAL A 115 -9.97 -9.12 -7.06
CA VAL A 115 -8.53 -8.83 -6.90
C VAL A 115 -7.76 -9.93 -6.17
N ILE A 116 -8.41 -10.64 -5.24
CA ILE A 116 -7.81 -11.78 -4.53
C ILE A 116 -7.57 -12.94 -5.50
N ASP A 117 -8.56 -13.24 -6.32
CA ASP A 117 -8.54 -14.39 -7.23
C ASP A 117 -7.72 -14.12 -8.51
N HIS A 118 -7.35 -12.87 -8.78
CA HIS A 118 -6.50 -12.55 -9.91
C HIS A 118 -5.06 -13.08 -9.68
N PRO A 119 -4.53 -13.94 -10.57
CA PRO A 119 -3.26 -14.64 -10.33
C PRO A 119 -2.06 -13.70 -10.29
N GLU A 120 -2.09 -12.61 -11.05
CA GLU A 120 -0.94 -11.69 -11.18
C GLU A 120 -0.93 -10.55 -10.16
N LEU A 121 -2.03 -10.31 -9.45
CA LEU A 121 -2.08 -9.26 -8.43
C LEU A 121 -1.51 -9.82 -7.14
N GLU A 122 -0.21 -9.64 -6.91
CA GLU A 122 0.52 -10.20 -5.78
C GLU A 122 0.41 -9.34 -4.52
N VAL A 123 0.20 -8.02 -4.68
CA VAL A 123 0.00 -7.06 -3.58
C VAL A 123 -1.35 -6.36 -3.71
N ILE A 124 -2.08 -6.28 -2.60
CA ILE A 124 -3.36 -5.57 -2.50
C ILE A 124 -3.21 -4.44 -1.46
N LEU A 125 -3.38 -3.21 -1.92
CA LEU A 125 -3.54 -2.03 -1.06
C LEU A 125 -5.04 -1.78 -0.83
N THR A 126 -5.54 -1.92 0.40
CA THR A 126 -6.98 -1.76 0.70
C THR A 126 -7.28 -0.89 1.93
N THR A 127 -8.53 -0.44 2.07
CA THR A 127 -8.96 0.36 3.23
C THR A 127 -9.20 -0.52 4.46
N ALA A 128 -8.50 -0.25 5.55
CA ALA A 128 -8.80 -0.87 6.84
C ALA A 128 -8.51 0.12 7.97
N ASN A 129 -9.45 0.26 8.88
CA ASN A 129 -9.33 1.08 10.09
C ASN A 129 -10.15 0.48 11.23
N LYS A 130 -9.98 1.01 12.44
CA LYS A 130 -10.57 0.48 13.68
C LYS A 130 -12.09 0.22 13.59
N GLU A 131 -12.81 1.04 12.82
CA GLU A 131 -14.28 1.03 12.77
C GLU A 131 -14.85 0.68 11.40
N GLY A 132 -14.01 0.38 10.40
CA GLY A 132 -14.45 0.15 9.03
C GLY A 132 -15.04 1.37 8.31
N LYS A 133 -14.70 2.58 8.76
CA LYS A 133 -15.16 3.83 8.14
C LYS A 133 -14.67 3.94 6.69
N MET A 134 -15.46 4.63 5.87
CA MET A 134 -15.29 4.81 4.42
C MET A 134 -15.51 3.56 3.56
N LEU A 135 -15.76 2.39 4.14
CA LEU A 135 -15.96 1.18 3.36
C LEU A 135 -17.35 1.16 2.71
N GLU A 136 -17.41 0.76 1.44
CA GLU A 136 -18.60 0.61 0.61
C GLU A 136 -18.71 -0.83 0.08
N GLY A 137 -19.95 -1.32 -0.06
CA GLY A 137 -20.24 -2.63 -0.66
C GLY A 137 -20.39 -3.80 0.32
N GLY A 138 -20.23 -3.58 1.63
CA GLY A 138 -20.44 -4.63 2.63
C GLY A 138 -19.97 -4.25 4.04
N PRO A 139 -20.25 -5.11 5.04
CA PRO A 139 -19.87 -4.84 6.42
C PRO A 139 -18.37 -5.07 6.66
N PHE A 140 -17.80 -4.34 7.61
CA PHE A 140 -16.35 -4.33 7.86
C PHE A 140 -15.79 -5.69 8.31
N ASN A 141 -16.53 -6.46 9.11
CA ASN A 141 -16.09 -7.79 9.52
C ASN A 141 -15.88 -8.74 8.31
N ARG A 142 -16.76 -8.67 7.30
CA ARG A 142 -16.57 -9.40 6.05
C ARG A 142 -15.36 -8.89 5.27
N HIS A 143 -15.06 -7.60 5.34
CA HIS A 143 -13.84 -7.06 4.73
C HIS A 143 -12.56 -7.61 5.39
N LEU A 144 -12.55 -7.75 6.71
CA LEU A 144 -11.44 -8.39 7.42
C LEU A 144 -11.27 -9.87 7.01
N GLU A 145 -12.37 -10.60 6.78
CA GLU A 145 -12.32 -11.96 6.24
C GLU A 145 -11.70 -12.01 4.82
N TYR A 146 -11.99 -11.03 3.95
CA TYR A 146 -11.33 -10.93 2.65
C TYR A 146 -9.82 -10.66 2.80
N ILE A 147 -9.42 -9.77 3.70
CA ILE A 147 -8.01 -9.49 3.98
C ILE A 147 -7.31 -10.76 4.50
N GLU A 148 -7.93 -11.49 5.42
CA GLU A 148 -7.41 -12.76 5.94
C GLU A 148 -7.28 -13.84 4.86
N ARG A 149 -8.28 -13.97 3.99
CA ARG A 149 -8.22 -14.87 2.83
C ARG A 149 -7.05 -14.50 1.91
N ALA A 150 -6.91 -13.22 1.56
CA ALA A 150 -5.84 -12.73 0.70
C ALA A 150 -4.46 -13.03 1.30
N TYR A 151 -4.30 -12.71 2.59
CA TYR A 151 -3.09 -13.02 3.36
C TYR A 151 -2.78 -14.51 3.37
N SER A 152 -3.78 -15.35 3.61
CA SER A 152 -3.63 -16.82 3.66
C SER A 152 -3.26 -17.43 2.30
N LEU A 153 -3.62 -16.77 1.20
CA LEU A 153 -3.21 -17.13 -0.16
C LEU A 153 -1.81 -16.60 -0.53
N GLY A 154 -1.10 -15.98 0.42
CA GLY A 154 0.26 -15.47 0.23
C GLY A 154 0.33 -14.10 -0.46
N LYS A 155 -0.80 -13.38 -0.58
CA LYS A 155 -0.80 -12.01 -1.11
C LYS A 155 -0.15 -11.06 -0.12
N GLY A 156 0.63 -10.12 -0.61
CA GLY A 156 1.10 -8.97 0.16
C GLY A 156 -0.08 -8.04 0.44
N ILE A 157 -0.21 -7.59 1.69
CA ILE A 157 -1.32 -6.73 2.13
C ILE A 157 -0.76 -5.43 2.66
N SER A 158 -1.19 -4.33 2.06
CA SER A 158 -0.91 -2.98 2.52
C SER A 158 -2.24 -2.31 2.86
N ILE A 159 -2.34 -1.60 3.97
CA ILE A 159 -3.59 -0.92 4.34
C ILE A 159 -3.45 0.59 4.31
N MET A 160 -4.55 1.28 3.99
CA MET A 160 -4.65 2.73 4.01
C MET A 160 -5.91 3.17 4.75
N LYS A 161 -6.04 4.49 4.94
CA LYS A 161 -7.15 5.14 5.65
C LYS A 161 -7.30 4.68 7.09
N VAL A 162 -6.20 4.26 7.72
CA VAL A 162 -6.13 3.86 9.13
C VAL A 162 -6.68 4.95 10.05
N ILE A 163 -6.50 6.22 9.70
CA ILE A 163 -7.04 7.39 10.43
C ILE A 163 -8.15 8.13 9.66
N VAL A 164 -8.89 7.44 8.78
CA VAL A 164 -10.05 8.00 8.05
C VAL A 164 -9.73 9.30 7.29
N ALA A 165 -8.56 9.34 6.63
CA ALA A 165 -8.06 10.54 5.96
C ALA A 165 -7.94 11.79 6.86
N GLY A 166 -7.74 11.60 8.16
CA GLY A 166 -7.65 12.67 9.15
C GLY A 166 -9.00 13.05 9.76
N ASP A 167 -10.11 12.42 9.35
CA ASP A 167 -11.46 12.67 9.86
C ASP A 167 -11.75 11.91 11.16
N ILE A 168 -10.84 12.06 12.13
CA ILE A 168 -10.97 11.58 13.51
C ILE A 168 -10.41 12.64 14.48
N PRO A 169 -10.84 12.67 15.74
CA PRO A 169 -10.21 13.52 16.75
C PRO A 169 -8.71 13.23 16.88
N GLU A 170 -7.88 14.27 16.95
CA GLU A 170 -6.41 14.14 17.07
C GLU A 170 -6.00 13.28 18.29
N ALA A 171 -6.73 13.42 19.40
CA ALA A 171 -6.51 12.65 20.61
C ALA A 171 -6.68 11.12 20.41
N ASP A 172 -7.45 10.71 19.41
CA ASP A 172 -7.72 9.30 19.12
C ASP A 172 -6.69 8.71 18.14
N MET A 173 -5.97 9.53 17.37
CA MET A 173 -5.04 9.07 16.33
C MET A 173 -4.05 7.98 16.80
N PRO A 174 -3.42 8.08 17.99
CA PRO A 174 -2.50 7.03 18.44
C PRO A 174 -3.15 5.66 18.58
N GLU A 175 -4.40 5.60 19.02
CA GLU A 175 -5.14 4.35 19.16
C GLU A 175 -5.49 3.75 17.79
N TRP A 176 -5.93 4.58 16.84
CA TRP A 176 -6.27 4.15 15.48
C TRP A 176 -5.04 3.65 14.72
N ILE A 177 -3.91 4.36 14.82
CA ILE A 177 -2.63 3.94 14.24
C ILE A 177 -2.14 2.64 14.88
N ALA A 178 -2.22 2.52 16.21
CA ALA A 178 -1.87 1.29 16.91
C ALA A 178 -2.76 0.12 16.49
N TRP A 179 -4.06 0.33 16.24
CA TRP A 179 -4.94 -0.69 15.69
C TRP A 179 -4.41 -1.19 14.34
N GLY A 180 -4.05 -0.28 13.42
CA GLY A 180 -3.51 -0.63 12.10
C GLY A 180 -2.22 -1.44 12.20
N PHE A 181 -1.28 -1.03 13.06
CA PHE A 181 -0.06 -1.79 13.29
C PHE A 181 -0.29 -3.16 13.92
N ASN A 182 -1.41 -3.39 14.61
CA ASN A 182 -1.76 -4.67 15.25
C ASN A 182 -2.67 -5.56 14.39
N LEU A 183 -3.06 -5.13 13.19
CA LEU A 183 -3.71 -6.02 12.23
C LEU A 183 -2.68 -7.01 11.68
N GLU A 184 -2.68 -8.25 12.18
CA GLU A 184 -1.64 -9.25 11.86
C GLU A 184 -1.62 -9.68 10.39
N THR A 185 -2.73 -9.48 9.68
CA THR A 185 -2.87 -9.77 8.25
C THR A 185 -2.41 -8.63 7.34
N ALA A 186 -1.92 -7.52 7.90
CA ALA A 186 -1.31 -6.42 7.16
C ALA A 186 0.22 -6.49 7.24
N HIS A 187 0.88 -6.47 6.08
CA HIS A 187 2.33 -6.44 5.96
C HIS A 187 2.88 -5.00 6.05
N ALA A 188 2.09 -4.01 5.61
CA ALA A 188 2.43 -2.61 5.66
C ALA A 188 1.20 -1.74 5.95
N ILE A 189 1.43 -0.57 6.54
CA ILE A 189 0.42 0.47 6.71
C ILE A 189 0.89 1.76 6.03
N ASN A 190 -0.02 2.46 5.36
CA ASN A 190 0.27 3.72 4.68
C ASN A 190 -0.31 4.87 5.49
N LEU A 191 0.58 5.58 6.19
CA LEU A 191 0.27 6.80 6.93
C LEU A 191 0.84 8.00 6.19
N GLY A 192 0.03 9.05 6.05
CA GLY A 192 0.50 10.32 5.50
C GLY A 192 1.28 11.07 6.56
N ILE A 193 2.51 11.48 6.23
CA ILE A 193 3.40 12.15 7.18
C ILE A 193 3.85 13.50 6.60
N SER A 194 3.49 14.59 7.29
CA SER A 194 3.78 15.97 6.89
C SER A 194 4.91 16.62 7.68
N ASP A 195 5.30 16.07 8.84
CA ASP A 195 6.31 16.63 9.73
C ASP A 195 7.06 15.55 10.54
N TYR A 196 8.12 15.97 11.24
CA TYR A 196 8.96 15.06 12.02
C TYR A 196 8.31 14.52 13.31
N PRO A 197 7.49 15.30 14.05
CA PRO A 197 6.70 14.76 15.15
C PRO A 197 5.83 13.56 14.76
N HIS A 198 5.16 13.59 13.61
CA HIS A 198 4.37 12.45 13.12
C HIS A 198 5.25 11.20 12.88
N ILE A 199 6.45 11.36 12.29
CA ILE A 199 7.39 10.23 12.13
C ILE A 199 7.70 9.60 13.50
N THR A 200 7.99 10.44 14.49
CA THR A 200 8.36 9.97 15.84
C THR A 200 7.22 9.23 16.51
N LEU A 201 5.99 9.75 16.40
CA LEU A 201 4.78 9.12 16.92
C LEU A 201 4.55 7.75 16.25
N ASP A 202 4.50 7.72 14.92
CA ASP A 202 4.19 6.51 14.15
C ASP A 202 5.21 5.39 14.41
N VAL A 203 6.50 5.72 14.41
CA VAL A 203 7.58 4.77 14.68
C VAL A 203 7.52 4.28 16.13
N GLY A 204 7.21 5.16 17.09
CA GLY A 204 7.00 4.79 18.48
C GLY A 204 5.87 3.77 18.64
N LEU A 205 4.73 4.00 17.97
CA LEU A 205 3.57 3.11 17.98
C LEU A 205 3.85 1.77 17.27
N ALA A 206 4.60 1.79 16.17
CA ALA A 206 5.04 0.59 15.47
C ALA A 206 5.91 -0.30 16.38
N ARG A 207 6.92 0.30 17.03
CA ARG A 207 7.84 -0.39 17.95
C ARG A 207 7.09 -0.93 19.17
N ALA A 208 6.13 -0.18 19.72
CA ALA A 208 5.30 -0.63 20.83
C ALA A 208 4.42 -1.83 20.46
N SER A 209 3.76 -1.77 19.30
CA SER A 209 2.93 -2.86 18.76
C SER A 209 3.75 -4.13 18.50
N ALA A 210 4.96 -3.98 17.91
CA ALA A 210 5.87 -5.11 17.71
C ALA A 210 6.30 -5.77 19.03
N ARG A 211 6.61 -4.97 20.07
CA ARG A 211 6.94 -5.50 21.41
C ARG A 211 5.77 -6.26 22.02
N ARG A 212 4.54 -5.73 21.90
CA ARG A 212 3.33 -6.39 22.41
C ARG A 212 3.13 -7.77 21.78
N ARG A 213 3.25 -7.88 20.46
CA ARG A 213 3.15 -9.15 19.73
C ARG A 213 4.20 -10.17 20.18
N LEU A 214 5.45 -9.71 20.37
CA LEU A 214 6.53 -10.58 20.85
C LEU A 214 6.24 -11.14 22.24
N ILE A 215 5.65 -10.34 23.14
CA ILE A 215 5.27 -10.78 24.49
C ILE A 215 4.12 -11.79 24.40
N GLN A 216 3.08 -11.52 23.61
CA GLN A 216 1.94 -12.42 23.44
C GLN A 216 2.36 -13.78 22.87
N ARG A 217 3.25 -13.81 21.87
CA ARG A 217 3.78 -15.05 21.30
C ARG A 217 4.63 -15.88 22.27
N LYS A 218 5.25 -15.25 23.27
CA LYS A 218 6.00 -15.95 24.32
C LYS A 218 5.10 -16.50 25.43
N ALA A 219 3.86 -16.01 25.51
CA ALA A 219 2.90 -16.40 26.53
C ALA A 219 1.90 -17.48 26.06
N ALA A 220 1.82 -17.73 24.75
CA ALA A 220 1.06 -18.81 24.13
C ALA A 220 1.93 -20.06 23.95
#